data_AF-A0A3D5Q1B3-F1
#
_entry.id   AF-A0A3D5Q1B3-F1
#
_cell.length_a   1.000
_cell.length_b   1.000
_cell.length_c   1.000
_cell.angle_alpha   90.00
_cell.angle_beta   90.00
_cell.angle_gamma   90.00
#
_symmetry.space_group_name_H-M   'P 1'
#
loop_
_entity.id
_entity.type
_entity.pdbx_description
1 polymer ?
#
loop_
_entity_poly.entity_id
_entity_poly.type
_entity_poly.pdbx_seq_one_letter_code
_entity_poly.pdbx_strand_id
1 'polypeptide(L)'
;MNYRHLHYFWVIAREGSIAKASQLLDLTPQTLSGQLATLENNLGGALFRRERRRLILTELGKTVFQYANEMFTTAQALSDLLEQPPEGRPLTLAAGISASIHKLIAYQLLEPAMELAREVKLTCQTGSHSALLDQLSRRELDLVLTDREPEAGEASHFHTRQLASSAMSLFAAETLAQTLTRDFPRSL
;
A
#
# COMPACT_ATOMS: atom_id res chain seq x y z
N MET A 1 4.75 23.95 16.03
CA MET A 1 5.28 22.63 16.46
C MET A 1 6.65 22.43 15.82
N ASN A 2 7.67 21.99 16.57
CA ASN A 2 9.03 21.82 16.05
C ASN A 2 9.29 20.35 15.65
N TYR A 3 9.47 20.09 14.35
CA TYR A 3 9.66 18.73 13.81
C TYR A 3 10.90 18.03 14.36
N ARG A 4 11.95 18.78 14.74
CA ARG A 4 13.15 18.19 15.32
C ARG A 4 12.86 17.60 16.71
N HIS A 5 12.09 18.29 17.53
CA HIS A 5 11.69 17.77 18.84
C HIS A 5 10.75 16.57 18.69
N LEU A 6 9.85 16.61 17.70
CA LEU A 6 8.97 15.48 17.38
C LEU A 6 9.77 14.26 16.93
N HIS A 7 10.81 14.46 16.11
CA HIS A 7 11.73 13.39 15.70
C HIS A 7 12.43 12.76 16.90
N TYR A 8 12.97 13.58 17.80
CA TYR A 8 13.60 13.10 19.03
C TYR A 8 12.65 12.28 19.89
N PHE A 9 11.42 12.76 20.10
CA PHE A 9 10.37 11.99 20.77
C PHE A 9 10.12 10.64 20.09
N TRP A 10 9.98 10.63 18.76
CA TRP A 10 9.74 9.41 17.99
C TRP A 10 10.87 8.39 18.16
N VAL A 11 12.14 8.82 18.12
CA VAL A 11 13.29 7.93 18.36
C VAL A 11 13.30 7.40 19.80
N ILE A 12 13.05 8.25 20.81
CA ILE A 12 12.96 7.83 22.22
C ILE A 12 11.87 6.77 22.41
N ALA A 13 10.70 6.98 21.79
CA ALA A 13 9.57 6.07 21.88
C ALA A 13 9.87 4.71 21.24
N ARG A 14 10.56 4.69 20.08
CA ARG A 14 10.98 3.44 19.41
C ARG A 14 12.00 2.65 20.23
N GLU A 15 12.98 3.33 20.81
CA GLU A 15 14.04 2.68 21.60
C GLU A 15 13.62 2.32 23.03
N GLY A 16 12.54 2.93 23.54
CA GLY A 16 12.07 2.78 24.91
C GLY A 16 13.04 3.31 25.97
N SER A 17 14.09 4.04 25.57
CA SER A 17 15.15 4.53 26.45
C SER A 17 15.77 5.81 25.88
N ILE A 18 15.79 6.87 26.71
CA ILE A 18 16.48 8.12 26.39
C ILE A 18 17.98 7.87 26.18
N ALA A 19 18.60 6.97 26.95
CA ALA A 19 20.03 6.68 26.83
C ALA A 19 20.39 5.97 25.52
N LYS A 20 19.49 5.11 25.00
CA LYS A 20 19.70 4.48 23.68
C LYS A 20 19.47 5.48 22.56
N ALA A 21 18.37 6.24 22.65
CA ALA A 21 18.05 7.25 21.66
C ALA A 21 19.13 8.35 21.57
N SER A 22 19.76 8.71 22.69
CA SER A 22 20.83 9.70 22.71
C SER A 22 22.08 9.23 21.96
N GLN A 23 22.41 7.94 22.03
CA GLN A 23 23.49 7.34 21.25
C GLN A 23 23.18 7.36 19.74
N LEU A 24 21.95 7.04 19.35
CA LEU A 24 21.53 7.06 17.93
C LEU A 24 21.51 8.47 17.33
N LEU A 25 21.14 9.47 18.14
CA LEU A 25 21.00 10.86 17.72
C LEU A 25 22.28 11.68 17.86
N ASP A 26 23.37 11.08 18.36
CA ASP A 26 24.63 11.75 18.73
C ASP A 26 24.41 12.98 19.64
N LEU A 27 23.59 12.79 20.68
CA LEU A 27 23.24 13.83 21.66
C LEU A 27 23.51 13.33 23.08
N THR A 28 23.66 14.28 24.02
CA THR A 28 23.69 13.93 25.44
C THR A 28 22.26 13.60 25.93
N PRO A 29 22.09 12.66 26.88
CA PRO A 29 20.79 12.38 27.50
C PRO A 29 20.13 13.63 28.10
N GLN A 30 20.92 14.58 28.63
CA GLN A 30 20.45 15.85 29.20
C GLN A 30 19.83 16.73 28.11
N THR A 31 20.51 16.90 26.97
CA THR A 31 19.99 17.64 25.82
C THR A 31 18.70 17.02 25.32
N LEU A 32 18.70 15.69 25.12
CA LEU A 32 17.55 14.97 24.59
C LEU A 32 16.32 15.08 25.52
N SER A 33 16.54 14.97 26.83
CA SER A 33 15.48 15.16 27.83
C SER A 33 14.92 16.60 27.81
N GLY A 34 15.76 17.62 27.63
CA GLY A 34 15.33 19.02 27.54
C GLY A 34 14.50 19.31 26.28
N GLN A 35 14.90 18.74 25.14
CA GLN A 35 14.15 18.87 23.88
C GLN A 35 12.78 18.17 23.98
N LEU A 36 12.72 17.01 24.63
CA LEU A 36 11.47 16.30 24.92
C LEU A 36 10.55 17.15 25.82
N ALA A 37 11.07 17.71 26.92
CA ALA A 37 10.29 18.59 27.80
C ALA A 37 9.75 19.82 27.05
N THR A 38 10.52 20.36 26.11
CA THR A 38 10.09 21.47 25.25
C THR A 38 8.93 21.06 24.35
N LEU A 39 8.93 19.83 23.82
CA LEU A 39 7.80 19.30 23.05
C LEU A 39 6.56 19.11 23.93
N GLU A 40 6.71 18.50 25.10
CA GLU A 40 5.62 18.29 26.06
C GLU A 40 4.96 19.61 26.48
N ASN A 41 5.76 20.65 26.74
CA ASN A 41 5.26 21.99 27.03
C ASN A 41 4.47 22.59 25.88
N ASN A 42 4.96 22.44 24.63
CA ASN A 42 4.26 22.94 23.45
C ASN A 42 2.96 22.20 23.16
N LEU A 43 2.87 20.92 23.55
CA LEU A 43 1.66 20.09 23.40
C LEU A 43 0.70 20.19 24.58
N GLY A 44 1.10 20.84 25.67
CA GLY A 44 0.28 20.99 26.88
C GLY A 44 0.15 19.70 27.70
N GLY A 45 1.04 18.72 27.52
CA GLY A 45 0.95 17.46 28.23
C GLY A 45 2.18 16.56 28.10
N ALA A 46 2.39 15.72 29.13
CA ALA A 46 3.46 14.74 29.14
C ALA A 46 3.20 13.63 28.11
N LEU A 47 4.22 13.29 27.32
CA LEU A 47 4.20 12.22 26.34
C LEU A 47 4.68 10.90 26.94
N PHE A 48 5.51 10.98 27.99
CA PHE A 48 5.95 9.82 28.74
C PHE A 48 5.57 9.90 30.21
N ARG A 49 5.42 8.73 30.82
CA ARG A 49 5.35 8.54 32.27
C ARG A 49 6.39 7.51 32.70
N ARG A 50 6.85 7.64 33.93
CA ARG A 50 7.73 6.64 34.55
C ARG A 50 6.88 5.61 35.26
N GLU A 51 7.06 4.35 34.88
CA GLU A 51 6.49 3.21 35.60
C GLU A 51 7.65 2.33 36.06
N ARG A 52 7.89 2.35 37.38
CA ARG A 52 9.09 1.75 38.01
C ARG A 52 10.39 2.32 37.40
N ARG A 53 11.06 1.53 36.57
CA ARG A 53 12.31 1.87 35.87
C ARG A 53 12.14 1.98 34.35
N ARG A 54 10.91 1.90 33.85
CA ARG A 54 10.61 1.95 32.42
C ARG A 54 9.94 3.26 32.04
N LEU A 55 10.30 3.77 30.88
CA LEU A 55 9.67 4.90 30.24
C LEU A 55 8.50 4.35 29.40
N ILE A 56 7.28 4.82 29.65
CA ILE A 56 6.07 4.35 28.97
C ILE A 56 5.31 5.54 28.41
N LEU A 57 4.75 5.39 27.21
CA LEU A 57 3.93 6.43 26.59
C LEU A 57 2.65 6.69 27.39
N THR A 58 2.29 7.95 27.55
CA THR A 58 0.95 8.36 27.99
C THR A 58 -0.07 8.18 26.86
N GLU A 59 -1.36 8.39 27.11
CA GLU A 59 -2.35 8.38 26.03
C GLU A 59 -2.06 9.47 24.98
N LEU A 60 -1.70 10.67 25.42
CA LEU A 60 -1.21 11.72 24.51
C LEU A 60 0.03 11.25 23.74
N GLY A 61 0.99 10.63 24.42
CA GLY A 61 2.19 10.07 23.83
C GLY A 61 1.89 9.02 22.75
N LYS A 62 0.94 8.11 22.98
CA LYS A 62 0.52 7.09 21.99
C LYS A 62 -0.05 7.74 20.74
N THR A 63 -0.97 8.70 20.91
CA THR A 63 -1.57 9.43 19.77
C THR A 63 -0.50 10.16 18.97
N VAL A 64 0.37 10.92 19.63
CA VAL A 64 1.46 11.65 18.97
C VAL A 64 2.44 10.70 18.30
N PHE A 65 2.73 9.54 18.91
CA PHE A 65 3.61 8.53 18.35
C PHE A 65 3.06 7.93 17.06
N GLN A 66 1.76 7.63 17.00
CA GLN A 66 1.12 7.12 15.79
C GLN A 66 1.34 8.06 14.60
N TYR A 67 0.99 9.34 14.76
CA TYR A 67 1.19 10.34 13.70
C TYR A 67 2.66 10.56 13.37
N ALA A 68 3.53 10.67 14.38
CA ALA A 68 4.96 10.84 14.15
C ALA A 68 5.55 9.64 13.38
N ASN A 69 5.09 8.43 13.68
CA ASN A 69 5.56 7.22 13.03
C ASN A 69 5.18 7.20 11.54
N GLU A 70 3.95 7.55 11.18
CA GLU A 70 3.53 7.68 9.79
C GLU A 70 4.36 8.74 9.05
N MET A 71 4.55 9.91 9.66
CA MET A 71 5.30 11.02 9.06
C MET A 71 6.76 10.65 8.80
N PHE A 72 7.47 10.12 9.79
CA PHE A 72 8.90 9.82 9.65
C PHE A 72 9.15 8.57 8.82
N THR A 73 8.24 7.59 8.81
CA THR A 73 8.34 6.44 7.91
C THR A 73 8.19 6.88 6.45
N THR A 74 7.23 7.77 6.17
CA THR A 74 7.04 8.34 4.82
C THR A 74 8.26 9.16 4.40
N ALA A 75 8.80 9.99 5.29
CA ALA A 75 10.00 10.77 5.02
C ALA A 75 11.22 9.88 4.76
N GLN A 76 11.38 8.78 5.52
CA GLN A 76 12.45 7.82 5.27
C GLN A 76 12.31 7.15 3.91
N ALA A 77 11.10 6.73 3.52
CA ALA A 77 10.86 6.16 2.20
C ALA A 77 11.23 7.11 1.05
N LEU A 78 11.02 8.43 1.24
CA LEU A 78 11.47 9.45 0.29
C LEU A 78 13.00 9.57 0.26
N SER A 79 13.66 9.58 1.40
CA SER A 79 15.13 9.60 1.45
C SER A 79 15.74 8.36 0.79
N ASP A 80 15.21 7.17 1.10
CA ASP A 80 15.64 5.90 0.51
C ASP A 80 15.40 5.90 -1.00
N LEU A 81 14.28 6.47 -1.44
CA LEU A 81 14.02 6.72 -2.85
C LEU A 81 15.14 7.58 -3.43
N LEU A 82 15.41 8.76 -2.88
CA LEU A 82 16.39 9.71 -3.43
C LEU A 82 17.84 9.19 -3.45
N GLU A 83 18.24 8.34 -2.49
CA GLU A 83 19.60 7.79 -2.39
C GLU A 83 19.93 6.72 -3.45
N GLN A 84 18.93 6.07 -4.05
CA GLN A 84 19.16 5.11 -5.12
C GLN A 84 19.25 5.82 -6.49
N PRO A 85 20.25 5.53 -7.36
CA PRO A 85 20.24 6.00 -8.74
C PRO A 85 18.95 5.54 -9.46
N PRO A 86 18.29 6.38 -10.28
CA PRO A 86 17.03 6.03 -10.94
C PRO A 86 17.11 4.76 -11.81
N GLU A 87 18.31 4.39 -12.28
CA GLU A 87 18.56 3.20 -13.10
C GLU A 87 18.59 1.89 -12.30
N GLY A 88 18.83 1.94 -10.98
CA GLY A 88 18.94 0.76 -10.11
C GLY A 88 17.68 0.42 -9.30
N ARG A 89 16.63 1.26 -9.35
CA ARG A 89 15.42 1.02 -8.54
C ARG A 89 14.50 0.05 -9.25
N PRO A 90 13.87 -0.93 -8.60
CA PRO A 90 12.79 -1.68 -9.23
C PRO A 90 11.63 -0.74 -9.61
N LEU A 91 11.03 -0.96 -10.78
CA LEU A 91 9.76 -0.33 -11.15
C LEU A 91 8.67 -0.90 -10.25
N THR A 92 7.73 -0.07 -9.81
CA THR A 92 6.54 -0.55 -9.12
C THR A 92 5.40 -0.65 -10.11
N LEU A 93 4.63 -1.73 -10.03
CA LEU A 93 3.40 -1.91 -10.82
C LEU A 93 2.29 -2.44 -9.90
N ALA A 94 1.26 -1.64 -9.68
CA ALA A 94 0.06 -2.00 -8.94
C ALA A 94 -1.07 -2.40 -9.90
N ALA A 95 -1.40 -3.68 -9.93
CA ALA A 95 -2.40 -4.24 -10.83
C ALA A 95 -3.67 -4.66 -10.08
N GLY A 96 -4.80 -4.07 -10.44
CA GLY A 96 -6.12 -4.57 -10.07
C GLY A 96 -6.56 -5.68 -11.01
N ILE A 97 -7.11 -6.77 -10.48
CA ILE A 97 -7.59 -7.90 -11.26
C ILE A 97 -9.06 -8.11 -10.91
N SER A 98 -9.97 -7.95 -11.87
CA SER A 98 -11.38 -8.22 -11.66
C SER A 98 -11.56 -9.67 -11.21
N ALA A 99 -12.43 -9.91 -10.22
CA ALA A 99 -12.69 -11.25 -9.69
C ALA A 99 -13.22 -12.25 -10.74
N SER A 100 -13.75 -11.77 -11.87
CA SER A 100 -14.17 -12.56 -13.02
C SER A 100 -13.01 -13.13 -13.85
N ILE A 101 -11.82 -12.53 -13.77
CA ILE A 101 -10.65 -12.96 -14.53
C ILE A 101 -9.98 -14.15 -13.83
N HIS A 102 -9.77 -15.23 -14.57
CA HIS A 102 -9.06 -16.39 -14.07
C HIS A 102 -7.59 -16.06 -13.76
N LYS A 103 -7.07 -16.54 -12.62
CA LYS A 103 -5.72 -16.20 -12.14
C LYS A 103 -4.60 -16.57 -13.11
N LEU A 104 -4.73 -17.67 -13.86
CA LEU A 104 -3.74 -18.05 -14.89
C LEU A 104 -3.71 -17.05 -16.05
N ILE A 105 -4.86 -16.50 -16.45
CA ILE A 105 -4.92 -15.48 -17.50
C ILE A 105 -4.26 -14.20 -16.99
N ALA A 106 -4.60 -13.77 -15.77
CA ALA A 106 -3.97 -12.60 -15.17
C ALA A 106 -2.44 -12.77 -15.05
N TYR A 107 -1.97 -13.94 -14.63
CA TYR A 107 -0.54 -14.26 -14.59
C TYR A 107 0.12 -14.14 -15.97
N GLN A 108 -0.43 -14.79 -17.00
CA GLN A 108 0.13 -14.72 -18.37
C GLN A 108 0.15 -13.30 -18.94
N LEU A 109 -0.83 -12.47 -18.58
CA LEU A 109 -0.89 -11.06 -19.02
C LEU A 109 0.14 -10.18 -18.29
N LEU A 110 0.54 -10.54 -17.07
CA LEU A 110 1.44 -9.74 -16.22
C LEU A 110 2.88 -10.26 -16.23
N GLU A 111 3.09 -11.55 -16.54
CA GLU A 111 4.40 -12.20 -16.61
C GLU A 111 5.42 -11.43 -17.46
N PRO A 112 5.08 -10.89 -18.65
CA PRO A 112 6.05 -10.14 -19.46
C PRO A 112 6.64 -8.92 -18.75
N ALA A 113 5.93 -8.33 -17.78
CA ALA A 113 6.48 -7.23 -16.98
C ALA A 113 7.64 -7.69 -16.08
N MET A 114 7.67 -8.97 -15.69
CA MET A 114 8.71 -9.55 -14.85
C MET A 114 9.99 -9.86 -15.61
N GLU A 115 9.93 -9.90 -16.95
CA GLU A 115 11.06 -10.18 -17.84
C GLU A 115 11.80 -8.91 -18.29
N LEU A 116 11.36 -7.73 -17.82
CA LEU A 116 12.01 -6.47 -18.16
C LEU A 116 13.44 -6.41 -17.58
N ALA A 117 14.34 -5.76 -18.32
CA ALA A 117 15.74 -5.58 -17.90
C ALA A 117 15.89 -4.86 -16.55
N ARG A 118 14.88 -4.06 -16.18
CA ARG A 118 14.76 -3.41 -14.89
C ARG A 118 13.77 -4.20 -14.05
N GLU A 119 14.18 -4.59 -12.84
CA GLU A 119 13.35 -5.35 -11.91
C GLU A 119 11.99 -4.67 -11.69
N VAL A 120 10.92 -5.45 -11.63
CA VAL A 120 9.56 -4.93 -11.37
C VAL A 120 9.01 -5.54 -10.10
N LYS A 121 8.69 -4.68 -9.13
CA LYS A 121 7.90 -5.03 -7.95
C LYS A 121 6.42 -4.94 -8.31
N LEU A 122 5.85 -6.09 -8.68
CA LEU A 122 4.42 -6.23 -8.98
C LEU A 122 3.63 -6.52 -7.71
N THR A 123 2.60 -5.71 -7.47
CA THR A 123 1.56 -5.98 -6.45
C THR A 123 0.23 -6.19 -7.15
N CYS A 124 -0.42 -7.32 -6.88
CA CYS A 124 -1.72 -7.64 -7.45
C CYS A 124 -2.79 -7.68 -6.36
N GLN A 125 -3.96 -7.12 -6.65
CA GLN A 125 -5.14 -7.27 -5.81
C GLN A 125 -6.37 -7.65 -6.63
N THR A 126 -7.24 -8.46 -6.03
CA THR A 126 -8.49 -8.86 -6.65
C THR A 126 -9.66 -8.12 -6.01
N GLY A 127 -10.60 -7.64 -6.83
CA GLY A 127 -11.74 -6.87 -6.35
C GLY A 127 -12.91 -6.88 -7.33
N SER A 128 -13.99 -6.20 -6.94
CA SER A 128 -15.11 -5.92 -7.85
C SER A 128 -14.72 -4.84 -8.85
N HIS A 129 -15.36 -4.84 -10.03
CA HIS A 129 -15.09 -3.88 -11.10
C HIS A 129 -15.16 -2.42 -10.62
N SER A 130 -16.23 -2.03 -9.92
CA SER A 130 -16.42 -0.67 -9.42
C SER A 130 -15.36 -0.26 -8.37
N ALA A 131 -15.00 -1.17 -7.46
CA ALA A 131 -13.97 -0.88 -6.45
C ALA A 131 -12.59 -0.69 -7.10
N LEU A 132 -12.24 -1.53 -8.06
CA LEU A 132 -10.96 -1.42 -8.77
C LEU A 132 -10.89 -0.14 -9.62
N LEU A 133 -11.99 0.29 -10.25
CA LEU A 133 -12.03 1.56 -10.98
C LEU A 133 -11.93 2.78 -10.06
N ASP A 134 -12.58 2.78 -8.88
CA ASP A 134 -12.41 3.84 -7.89
C ASP A 134 -10.94 3.94 -7.43
N GLN A 135 -10.30 2.81 -7.14
CA GLN A 135 -8.88 2.75 -6.76
C GLN A 135 -7.95 3.22 -7.89
N LEU A 136 -8.24 2.84 -9.14
CA LEU A 136 -7.52 3.33 -10.31
C LEU A 136 -7.66 4.85 -10.46
N SER A 137 -8.85 5.40 -10.25
CA SER A 137 -9.10 6.85 -10.31
C SER A 137 -8.33 7.64 -9.23
N ARG A 138 -8.13 7.02 -8.07
CA ARG A 138 -7.33 7.56 -6.94
C ARG A 138 -5.83 7.34 -7.11
N ARG A 139 -5.40 6.69 -8.21
CA ARG A 139 -4.00 6.29 -8.47
C ARG A 139 -3.39 5.36 -7.41
N GLU A 140 -4.24 4.58 -6.75
CA GLU A 140 -3.81 3.47 -5.89
C GLU A 140 -3.41 2.24 -6.73
N LEU A 141 -3.93 2.17 -7.96
CA LEU A 141 -3.58 1.18 -8.98
C LEU A 141 -3.02 1.90 -10.21
N ASP A 142 -2.14 1.20 -10.94
CA ASP A 142 -1.59 1.66 -12.22
C ASP A 142 -2.39 1.12 -13.41
N LEU A 143 -2.97 -0.08 -13.26
CA LEU A 143 -3.82 -0.71 -14.27
C LEU A 143 -4.89 -1.61 -13.64
N VAL A 144 -5.92 -1.91 -14.43
CA VAL A 144 -6.95 -2.88 -14.08
C VAL A 144 -7.13 -3.87 -15.23
N LEU A 145 -7.03 -5.17 -14.93
CA LEU A 145 -7.42 -6.26 -15.81
C LEU A 145 -8.90 -6.60 -15.58
N THR A 146 -9.73 -6.40 -16.59
CA THR A 146 -11.19 -6.55 -16.52
C THR A 146 -11.71 -7.15 -17.82
N ASP A 147 -12.80 -7.92 -17.73
CA ASP A 147 -13.58 -8.46 -18.85
C ASP A 147 -14.79 -7.58 -19.20
N ARG A 148 -14.93 -6.44 -18.53
CA ARG A 148 -16.01 -5.46 -18.72
C ARG A 148 -15.41 -4.09 -19.01
N GLU A 149 -16.01 -3.39 -19.97
CA GLU A 149 -15.72 -1.98 -20.21
C GLU A 149 -16.30 -1.11 -19.09
N PRO A 150 -15.65 0.03 -18.76
CA PRO A 150 -16.23 1.04 -17.88
C PRO A 150 -17.56 1.54 -18.43
N GLU A 151 -18.47 1.93 -17.54
CA GLU A 151 -19.75 2.51 -17.96
C GLU A 151 -19.54 3.82 -18.75
N ALA A 152 -20.46 4.15 -19.66
CA ALA A 152 -20.29 5.27 -20.60
C ALA A 152 -20.04 6.63 -19.92
N GLY A 153 -20.47 6.82 -18.66
CA GLY A 153 -20.20 8.03 -17.87
C GLY A 153 -18.80 8.10 -17.27
N GLU A 154 -18.12 6.96 -17.10
CA GLU A 154 -16.78 6.84 -16.52
C GLU A 154 -15.69 6.63 -17.59
N ALA A 155 -16.08 6.15 -18.77
CA ALA A 155 -15.18 5.79 -19.86
C ALA A 155 -14.25 6.94 -20.33
N SER A 156 -14.66 8.21 -20.19
CA SER A 156 -13.80 9.35 -20.54
C SER A 156 -12.58 9.53 -19.63
N HIS A 157 -12.57 8.91 -18.45
CA HIS A 157 -11.49 9.03 -17.47
C HIS A 157 -10.45 7.90 -17.58
N PHE A 158 -10.75 6.87 -18.38
CA PHE A 158 -9.93 5.67 -18.48
C PHE A 158 -9.52 5.40 -19.92
N HIS A 159 -8.28 4.95 -20.10
CA HIS A 159 -7.84 4.39 -21.37
C HIS A 159 -8.05 2.87 -21.34
N THR A 160 -8.95 2.38 -22.17
CA THR A 160 -9.20 0.94 -22.33
C THR A 160 -8.41 0.39 -23.50
N ARG A 161 -7.83 -0.80 -23.31
CA ARG A 161 -7.14 -1.54 -24.37
C ARG A 161 -7.50 -3.01 -24.27
N GLN A 162 -8.03 -3.57 -25.35
CA GLN A 162 -8.24 -5.00 -25.45
C GLN A 162 -6.89 -5.72 -25.51
N LEU A 163 -6.66 -6.66 -24.59
CA LEU A 163 -5.42 -7.45 -24.52
C LEU A 163 -5.59 -8.84 -25.13
N ALA A 164 -6.75 -9.47 -24.90
CA ALA A 164 -7.04 -10.82 -25.37
C ALA A 164 -8.55 -11.02 -25.55
N SER A 165 -8.90 -12.14 -26.17
CA SER A 165 -10.26 -12.69 -26.19
C SER A 165 -10.19 -14.19 -25.96
N SER A 166 -11.20 -14.75 -25.31
CA SER A 166 -11.32 -16.19 -25.07
C SER A 166 -12.74 -16.63 -25.36
N ALA A 167 -12.90 -17.81 -25.96
CA ALA A 167 -14.20 -18.41 -26.16
C ALA A 167 -14.73 -18.97 -24.83
N MET A 168 -16.00 -18.71 -24.53
CA MET A 168 -16.69 -19.40 -23.43
C MET A 168 -17.30 -20.70 -23.95
N SER A 169 -17.10 -21.78 -23.20
CA SER A 169 -17.71 -23.09 -23.49
C SER A 169 -18.58 -23.50 -22.31
N LEU A 170 -19.76 -24.06 -22.61
CA LEU A 170 -20.63 -24.65 -21.60
C LEU A 170 -20.38 -26.16 -21.55
N PHE A 171 -20.21 -26.71 -20.35
CA PHE A 171 -20.03 -28.14 -20.14
C PHE A 171 -21.23 -28.67 -19.36
N ALA A 172 -21.73 -29.83 -19.78
CA ALA A 172 -22.85 -30.52 -19.13
C ALA A 172 -22.54 -32.02 -19.08
N ALA A 173 -23.20 -32.74 -18.17
CA ALA A 173 -23.20 -34.19 -18.20
C ALA A 173 -23.72 -34.67 -19.57
N GLU A 174 -23.17 -35.77 -20.08
CA GLU A 174 -23.47 -36.25 -21.44
C GLU A 174 -24.98 -36.40 -21.71
N THR A 175 -25.72 -36.92 -20.74
CA THR A 175 -27.18 -37.09 -20.81
C THR A 175 -27.92 -35.77 -20.96
N LEU A 176 -27.46 -34.71 -20.31
CA LEU A 176 -28.03 -33.36 -20.38
C LEU A 176 -27.58 -32.65 -21.66
N ALA A 177 -26.33 -32.85 -22.08
CA ALA A 177 -25.84 -32.29 -23.34
C ALA A 177 -26.67 -32.83 -24.52
N GLN A 178 -26.95 -34.13 -24.57
CA GLN A 178 -27.74 -34.74 -25.64
C GLN A 178 -29.16 -34.16 -25.77
N THR A 179 -29.80 -33.80 -24.65
CA THR A 179 -31.15 -33.20 -24.67
C THR A 179 -31.12 -31.71 -24.99
N LEU A 180 -30.12 -30.98 -24.50
CA LEU A 180 -30.04 -29.53 -24.64
C LEU A 180 -29.35 -29.07 -25.94
N THR A 181 -28.60 -29.93 -26.64
CA THR A 181 -27.82 -29.53 -27.84
C THR A 181 -28.69 -28.94 -28.95
N ARG A 182 -29.92 -29.44 -29.12
CA ARG A 182 -30.85 -28.89 -30.11
C ARG A 182 -31.46 -27.58 -29.59
N ASP A 183 -31.28 -26.48 -30.33
CA ASP A 183 -31.82 -25.14 -30.03
C ASP A 183 -31.25 -24.47 -28.76
N PHE A 184 -30.04 -24.85 -28.32
CA PHE A 184 -29.32 -24.13 -27.26
C PHE A 184 -29.02 -22.67 -27.67
N PRO A 185 -29.17 -21.66 -26.79
CA PRO A 185 -29.54 -21.71 -25.38
C PRO A 185 -31.06 -21.66 -25.09
N ARG A 186 -31.94 -21.69 -26.09
CA ARG A 186 -33.40 -21.66 -25.88
C ARG A 186 -33.96 -22.97 -25.31
N SER A 187 -33.18 -24.04 -25.40
CA SER A 187 -33.49 -25.35 -24.82
C SER A 187 -33.24 -25.44 -23.32
N LEU A 188 -32.60 -24.43 -22.70
CA LEU A 188 -32.33 -24.34 -21.26
C LEU A 188 -33.61 -24.18 -20.43
#